data_AF-A0A538LV53-F1
#
_entry.id   AF-A0A538LV53-F1
#
_cell.length_a   1.000
_cell.length_b   1.000
_cell.length_c   1.000
_cell.angle_alpha   90.00
_cell.angle_beta   90.00
_cell.angle_gamma   90.00
#
_symmetry.space_group_name_H-M   'P 1'
#
loop_
_entity.id
_entity.type
_entity.pdbx_description
1 polymer ?
#
loop_
_entity_poly.entity_id
_entity_poly.type
_entity_poly.pdbx_seq_one_letter_code
_entity_poly.pdbx_strand_id
1 'polypeptide(L)'
;MILRARTSVAAASVTLALLVAGCGSQGIQLSSSSPYHHGAVLFRDHCSGCHTLSLVGAQGSATNIKNRLPTNGPNFNVRKENLEQVLYAIRNGGFSGAIMPQNIVVGEDARAVATFLAQYSGRQAANTP
;
A
#
# COMPACT_ATOMS: atom_id res chain seq x y z
N MET A 1 54.01 -34.00 26.73
CA MET A 1 53.84 -35.04 25.69
C MET A 1 53.06 -36.17 26.39
N ILE A 2 51.78 -36.50 26.19
CA ILE A 2 50.78 -36.32 25.13
C ILE A 2 49.36 -36.35 25.75
N LEU A 3 48.48 -35.57 25.13
CA LEU A 3 47.02 -35.42 25.15
C LEU A 3 46.16 -36.67 25.48
N ARG A 4 45.04 -36.47 26.22
CA ARG A 4 43.69 -37.02 25.93
C ARG A 4 42.61 -36.55 26.93
N ALA A 5 42.09 -35.34 26.73
CA ALA A 5 40.76 -34.98 27.25
C ALA A 5 39.77 -35.11 26.08
N ARG A 6 39.01 -36.21 26.05
CA ARG A 6 37.90 -36.44 25.13
C ARG A 6 36.66 -36.70 25.97
N THR A 7 35.75 -35.74 26.00
CA THR A 7 34.30 -35.98 26.03
C THR A 7 33.63 -34.65 25.72
N SER A 8 33.40 -34.44 24.43
CA SER A 8 32.63 -33.34 23.88
C SER A 8 31.18 -33.47 24.35
N VAL A 9 30.74 -32.63 25.29
CA VAL A 9 29.32 -32.40 25.52
C VAL A 9 28.89 -31.33 24.53
N ALA A 10 28.44 -31.79 23.36
CA ALA A 10 27.78 -30.95 22.38
C ALA A 10 26.42 -30.51 22.94
N ALA A 11 26.37 -29.34 23.58
CA ALA A 11 25.12 -28.68 23.92
C ALA A 11 24.51 -28.12 22.62
N ALA A 12 23.56 -28.85 22.06
CA ALA A 12 22.76 -28.42 20.92
C ALA A 12 21.78 -27.33 21.35
N SER A 13 22.19 -26.06 21.22
CA SER A 13 21.29 -24.92 21.36
C SER A 13 20.40 -24.83 20.12
N VAL A 14 19.15 -25.28 20.25
CA VAL A 14 18.09 -25.09 19.25
C VAL A 14 17.82 -23.60 19.12
N THR A 15 18.33 -22.98 18.05
CA THR A 15 18.01 -21.60 17.67
C THR A 15 16.62 -21.57 17.03
N LEU A 16 15.60 -21.19 17.80
CA LEU A 16 14.27 -20.88 17.25
C LEU A 16 14.32 -19.48 16.60
N ALA A 17 14.74 -19.42 15.34
CA ALA A 17 14.64 -18.21 14.54
C ALA A 17 13.17 -17.95 14.18
N LEU A 18 12.46 -17.20 15.03
CA LEU A 18 11.17 -16.58 14.69
C LEU A 18 11.42 -15.48 13.66
N LEU A 19 11.55 -15.87 12.39
CA LEU A 19 11.49 -14.94 11.26
C LEU A 19 10.04 -14.50 11.09
N VAL A 20 9.60 -13.50 11.87
CA VAL A 20 8.41 -12.72 11.51
C VAL A 20 8.82 -11.79 10.38
N ALA A 21 8.92 -12.35 9.16
CA ALA A 21 8.98 -11.57 7.94
C ALA A 21 7.55 -11.10 7.60
N GLY A 22 6.98 -10.26 8.46
CA GLY A 22 5.79 -9.51 8.13
C GLY A 22 6.19 -8.37 7.20
N CYS A 23 5.96 -8.51 5.89
CA CYS A 23 5.91 -7.36 5.00
C CYS A 23 4.73 -6.49 5.50
N GLY A 24 5.04 -5.49 6.33
CA GLY A 24 4.05 -4.75 7.11
C GLY A 24 3.22 -3.82 6.24
N SER A 25 2.15 -4.33 5.62
CA SER A 25 1.03 -3.47 5.26
C SER A 25 0.30 -3.10 6.55
N GLN A 26 0.47 -1.86 7.00
CA GLN A 26 -0.36 -1.31 8.07
C GLN A 26 -1.83 -1.42 7.63
N GLY A 27 -2.70 -2.01 8.46
CA GLY A 27 -4.09 -2.26 8.07
C GLY A 27 -4.88 -0.98 7.79
N ILE A 28 -6.13 -1.13 7.35
CA ILE A 28 -7.06 -0.02 7.17
C ILE A 28 -7.30 0.66 8.52
N GLN A 29 -7.00 1.95 8.62
CA GLN A 29 -7.11 2.76 9.85
C GLN A 29 -8.49 3.43 10.01
N LEU A 30 -9.49 2.95 9.27
CA LEU A 30 -10.88 3.38 9.39
C LEU A 30 -11.68 2.34 10.16
N SER A 31 -12.62 2.80 10.99
CA SER A 31 -13.62 1.91 11.59
C SER A 31 -14.40 1.19 10.48
N SER A 32 -14.72 -0.08 10.70
CA SER A 32 -15.60 -0.88 9.82
C SER A 32 -17.00 -0.28 9.66
N SER A 33 -17.44 0.56 10.61
CA SER A 33 -18.71 1.29 10.55
C SER A 33 -18.66 2.57 9.70
N SER A 34 -17.48 3.00 9.27
CA SER A 34 -17.33 4.19 8.44
C SER A 34 -17.99 3.99 7.07
N PRO A 35 -18.76 4.96 6.54
CA PRO A 35 -19.32 4.86 5.19
C PRO A 35 -18.22 4.78 4.11
N TYR A 36 -16.98 5.15 4.44
CA TYR A 36 -15.83 5.08 3.53
C TYR A 36 -15.04 3.77 3.64
N HIS A 37 -15.37 2.87 4.57
CA HIS A 37 -14.60 1.65 4.81
C HIS A 37 -14.59 0.73 3.59
N HIS A 38 -15.72 0.59 2.89
CA HIS A 38 -15.80 -0.22 1.67
C HIS A 38 -14.83 0.29 0.58
N GLY A 39 -14.85 1.59 0.30
CA GLY A 39 -13.91 2.22 -0.65
C GLY A 39 -12.44 2.07 -0.23
N ALA A 40 -12.16 2.08 1.08
CA ALA A 40 -10.83 1.85 1.60
C ALA A 40 -10.33 0.40 1.39
N VAL A 41 -11.22 -0.59 1.58
CA VAL A 41 -10.94 -2.01 1.29
C VAL A 41 -10.64 -2.20 -0.18
N LEU A 42 -11.52 -1.70 -1.06
CA LEU A 42 -11.33 -1.78 -2.50
C LEU A 42 -10.01 -1.13 -2.96
N PHE A 43 -9.68 0.05 -2.42
CA PHE A 43 -8.41 0.69 -2.74
C PHE A 43 -7.21 -0.17 -2.32
N ARG A 44 -7.24 -0.73 -1.11
CA ARG A 44 -6.16 -1.60 -0.62
C ARG A 44 -6.00 -2.81 -1.54
N ASP A 45 -7.10 -3.46 -1.92
CA ASP A 45 -7.06 -4.73 -2.62
C ASP A 45 -6.73 -4.57 -4.11
N HIS A 46 -7.09 -3.43 -4.71
CA HIS A 46 -6.99 -3.25 -6.16
C HIS A 46 -6.03 -2.13 -6.61
N CYS A 47 -5.65 -1.20 -5.74
CA CYS A 47 -4.85 -0.02 -6.12
C CYS A 47 -3.50 0.08 -5.40
N SER A 48 -3.34 -0.59 -4.26
CA SER A 48 -2.16 -0.42 -3.37
C SER A 48 -0.82 -0.81 -4.00
N GLY A 49 -0.82 -1.71 -4.98
CA GLY A 49 0.40 -2.14 -5.67
C GLY A 49 1.12 -1.02 -6.42
N CYS A 50 0.38 -0.01 -6.88
CA CYS A 50 0.96 1.12 -7.64
C CYS A 50 0.84 2.45 -6.91
N HIS A 51 -0.07 2.58 -5.94
CA HIS A 51 -0.37 3.86 -5.27
C HIS A 51 -0.05 3.82 -3.79
N THR A 52 0.35 4.96 -3.25
CA THR A 52 0.59 5.15 -1.82
C THR A 52 -0.58 5.87 -1.16
N LEU A 53 -1.07 5.32 -0.06
CA LEU A 53 -2.00 5.95 0.87
C LEU A 53 -1.88 5.28 2.25
N SER A 54 -1.31 6.01 3.20
CA SER A 54 -0.96 5.51 4.54
C SER A 54 -2.17 5.02 5.36
N LEU A 55 -3.34 5.64 5.17
CA LEU A 55 -4.58 5.28 5.85
C LEU A 55 -5.02 3.83 5.61
N VAL A 56 -4.57 3.23 4.50
CA VAL A 56 -4.85 1.84 4.12
C VAL A 56 -3.55 1.03 3.98
N GLY A 57 -2.45 1.58 4.51
CA GLY A 57 -1.09 1.03 4.45
C GLY A 57 -0.66 0.62 3.05
N ALA A 58 -0.99 1.42 2.05
CA ALA A 58 -0.51 1.24 0.69
C ALA A 58 0.78 2.04 0.48
N GLN A 59 1.81 1.43 -0.11
CA GLN A 59 3.12 2.03 -0.38
C GLN A 59 3.61 1.80 -1.83
N GLY A 60 2.71 1.69 -2.81
CA GLY A 60 3.07 1.37 -4.20
C GLY A 60 3.67 2.52 -5.02
N SER A 61 3.61 3.77 -4.54
CA SER A 61 4.23 4.90 -5.24
C SER A 61 5.74 4.94 -5.05
N ALA A 62 6.43 5.60 -5.98
CA ALA A 62 7.85 5.89 -5.83
C ALA A 62 8.10 6.75 -4.58
N THR A 63 9.18 6.46 -3.85
CA THR A 63 9.60 7.25 -2.68
C THR A 63 10.43 8.49 -3.06
N ASN A 64 10.97 8.52 -4.29
CA ASN A 64 11.68 9.66 -4.85
C ASN A 64 11.45 9.74 -6.38
N ILE A 65 11.79 10.87 -7.00
CA ILE A 65 11.74 10.99 -8.47
C ILE A 65 12.80 10.08 -9.12
N LYS A 66 13.98 9.92 -8.50
CA LYS A 66 15.10 9.15 -9.07
C LYS A 66 14.83 7.65 -9.20
N ASN A 67 13.94 7.09 -8.39
CA ASN A 67 13.59 5.68 -8.40
C ASN A 67 12.18 5.40 -8.92
N ARG A 68 11.55 6.40 -9.55
CA ARG A 68 10.22 6.26 -10.12
C ARG A 68 10.25 5.34 -11.33
N LEU A 69 9.53 4.23 -11.22
CA LEU A 69 9.22 3.34 -12.33
C LEU A 69 8.00 3.87 -13.09
N PRO A 70 7.89 3.60 -14.40
CA PRO A 70 6.70 3.95 -15.18
C PRO A 70 5.39 3.42 -14.57
N THR A 71 5.46 2.27 -13.90
CA THR A 71 4.33 1.61 -13.23
C THR A 71 3.88 2.28 -11.92
N ASN A 72 4.67 3.19 -11.35
CA ASN A 72 4.27 3.85 -10.11
C ASN A 72 3.15 4.87 -10.35
N GLY A 73 2.06 4.69 -9.60
CA GLY A 73 0.97 5.63 -9.49
C GLY A 73 1.25 6.77 -8.50
N PRO A 74 0.46 7.86 -8.55
CA PRO A 74 0.52 8.95 -7.59
C PRO A 74 0.45 8.52 -6.12
N ASN A 75 1.18 9.27 -5.27
CA ASN A 75 1.08 9.18 -3.82
C ASN A 75 -0.09 10.04 -3.33
N PHE A 76 -1.17 9.40 -2.90
CA PHE A 76 -2.39 10.06 -2.42
C PHE A 76 -2.30 10.56 -0.98
N ASN A 77 -1.21 10.30 -0.25
CA ASN A 77 -0.97 11.03 0.99
C ASN A 77 -0.85 12.54 0.74
N VAL A 78 -0.21 12.91 -0.37
CA VAL A 78 0.09 14.32 -0.72
C VAL A 78 -0.73 14.82 -1.90
N ARG A 79 -1.01 13.98 -2.90
CA ARG A 79 -1.84 14.38 -4.04
C ARG A 79 -3.31 14.31 -3.64
N LYS A 80 -4.02 15.42 -3.77
CA LYS A 80 -5.47 15.49 -3.59
C LYS A 80 -6.18 15.13 -4.89
N GLU A 81 -7.19 14.27 -4.80
CA GLU A 81 -8.17 14.03 -5.87
C GLU A 81 -9.57 14.49 -5.47
N ASN A 82 -10.42 14.67 -6.48
CA ASN A 82 -11.86 14.74 -6.32
C ASN A 82 -12.56 13.52 -6.94
N LEU A 83 -13.87 13.41 -6.71
CA LEU A 83 -14.69 12.27 -7.15
C LEU A 83 -14.60 12.03 -8.67
N GLU A 84 -14.81 13.07 -9.47
CA GLU A 84 -14.86 12.96 -10.93
C GLU A 84 -13.50 12.59 -11.53
N GLN A 85 -12.42 13.14 -10.98
CA GLN A 85 -11.05 12.79 -11.36
C GLN A 85 -10.76 11.31 -11.14
N VAL A 86 -11.18 10.76 -10.00
CA VAL A 86 -10.97 9.34 -9.70
C VAL A 86 -11.84 8.46 -10.61
N LEU A 87 -13.11 8.80 -10.79
CA LEU A 87 -14.00 8.05 -11.69
C LEU A 87 -13.50 8.08 -13.14
N TYR A 88 -12.95 9.20 -13.58
CA TYR A 88 -12.30 9.30 -14.88
C TYR A 88 -11.08 8.37 -14.97
N ALA A 89 -10.17 8.44 -13.98
CA ALA A 89 -8.96 7.63 -13.96
C ALA A 89 -9.27 6.13 -13.93
N ILE A 90 -10.21 5.68 -13.09
CA ILE A 90 -10.60 4.26 -13.00
C ILE A 90 -11.13 3.76 -14.35
N ARG A 91 -11.99 4.54 -15.02
CA ARG A 91 -12.58 4.13 -16.31
C ARG A 91 -11.57 4.10 -17.45
N ASN A 92 -10.64 5.06 -17.48
CA ASN A 92 -9.77 5.29 -18.64
C ASN A 92 -8.36 4.72 -18.48
N GLY A 93 -8.00 4.17 -17.31
CA GLY A 93 -6.68 3.60 -17.07
C GLY A 93 -5.66 4.66 -16.65
N GLY A 94 -6.09 5.52 -15.73
CA GLY A 94 -5.40 6.75 -15.38
C GLY A 94 -5.60 7.86 -16.40
N PHE A 95 -5.01 9.03 -16.13
CA PHE A 95 -5.13 10.20 -17.03
C PHE A 95 -4.40 10.05 -18.36
N SER A 96 -3.44 9.11 -18.44
CA SER A 96 -2.74 8.79 -19.69
C SER A 96 -3.32 7.56 -20.40
N GLY A 97 -4.09 6.72 -19.72
CA GLY A 97 -4.56 5.43 -20.24
C GLY A 97 -3.47 4.38 -20.50
N ALA A 98 -2.20 4.67 -20.19
CA ALA A 98 -1.08 3.88 -20.68
C ALA A 98 -0.63 2.76 -19.74
N ILE A 99 -0.88 2.89 -18.43
CA ILE A 99 -0.23 2.06 -17.40
C ILE A 99 -1.21 1.53 -16.36
N MET A 100 -2.08 2.39 -15.82
CA MET A 100 -3.11 1.95 -14.90
C MET A 100 -4.14 1.15 -15.69
N PRO A 101 -4.51 -0.07 -15.27
CA PRO A 101 -5.56 -0.82 -15.95
C PRO A 101 -6.91 -0.08 -15.94
N GLN A 102 -7.68 -0.23 -17.03
CA GLN A 102 -9.03 0.30 -17.13
C GLN A 102 -10.02 -0.56 -16.34
N ASN A 103 -11.04 0.06 -15.77
CA ASN A 103 -12.19 -0.60 -15.14
C ASN A 103 -11.81 -1.62 -14.06
N ILE A 104 -10.73 -1.34 -13.30
CA ILE A 104 -10.26 -2.17 -12.17
C ILE A 104 -11.40 -2.46 -11.18
N VAL A 105 -12.26 -1.46 -10.97
CA VAL A 105 -13.55 -1.58 -10.28
C VAL A 105 -14.60 -0.84 -11.11
N VAL A 106 -15.88 -1.20 -10.96
CA VAL A 106 -16.98 -0.65 -11.77
C VAL A 106 -18.20 -0.34 -10.91
N GLY A 107 -19.14 0.43 -11.47
CA GLY A 107 -20.42 0.74 -10.80
C GLY A 107 -20.23 1.38 -9.43
N GLU A 108 -20.92 0.85 -8.43
CA GLU A 108 -20.88 1.35 -7.05
C GLU A 108 -19.50 1.18 -6.39
N ASP A 109 -18.72 0.16 -6.77
CA ASP A 109 -17.38 -0.02 -6.23
C ASP A 109 -16.43 1.09 -6.71
N ALA A 110 -16.54 1.49 -7.99
CA ALA A 110 -15.81 2.64 -8.51
C ALA A 110 -16.21 3.94 -7.80
N ARG A 111 -17.51 4.13 -7.53
CA ARG A 111 -18.01 5.29 -6.78
C ARG A 111 -17.51 5.28 -5.33
N ALA A 112 -17.46 4.11 -4.68
CA ALA A 112 -16.96 3.96 -3.32
C ALA A 112 -15.48 4.33 -3.22
N VAL A 113 -14.64 3.82 -4.13
CA VAL A 113 -13.20 4.19 -4.19
C VAL A 113 -13.03 5.69 -4.45
N ALA A 114 -13.78 6.24 -5.40
CA ALA A 114 -13.72 7.66 -5.74
C ALA A 114 -14.13 8.56 -4.57
N THR A 115 -15.18 8.19 -3.85
CA THR A 115 -15.68 8.94 -2.69
C THR A 115 -14.71 8.86 -1.52
N PHE A 116 -14.14 7.68 -1.28
CA PHE A 116 -13.07 7.48 -0.30
C PHE A 116 -11.84 8.35 -0.60
N LEU A 117 -11.32 8.32 -1.83
CA LEU A 117 -10.16 9.14 -2.21
C LEU A 117 -10.48 10.64 -2.17
N ALA A 118 -11.67 11.06 -2.61
CA ALA A 118 -12.10 12.45 -2.49
C ALA A 118 -12.09 12.93 -1.03
N GLN A 119 -12.38 12.06 -0.06
CA GLN A 119 -12.38 12.40 1.36
C GLN A 119 -10.99 12.35 2.03
N TYR A 120 -10.16 11.38 1.66
CA TYR A 120 -8.94 11.05 2.42
C TYR A 120 -7.61 11.35 1.71
N SER A 121 -7.59 11.58 0.40
CA SER A 121 -6.38 11.96 -0.31
C SER A 121 -5.90 13.37 0.07
N GLY A 122 -4.60 13.63 -0.09
CA GLY A 122 -3.95 14.94 0.09
C GLY A 122 -3.77 15.41 1.55
N ARG A 123 -4.14 14.60 2.55
CA ARG A 123 -4.13 15.01 3.96
C ARG A 123 -2.74 15.27 4.56
N GLN A 124 -1.68 14.84 3.89
CA GLN A 124 -0.29 15.06 4.32
C GLN A 124 0.43 16.13 3.51
N ALA A 125 -0.26 16.81 2.57
CA ALA A 125 0.35 17.85 1.74
C ALA A 125 0.96 19.00 2.56
N ALA A 126 0.29 19.41 3.66
CA ALA A 126 0.77 20.49 4.52
C ALA A 126 2.00 20.13 5.39
N ASN A 127 2.35 18.84 5.48
CA ASN A 127 3.45 18.34 6.31
C ASN A 127 4.68 17.95 5.49
N THR A 128 4.75 18.35 4.22
CA THR A 128 5.89 18.09 3.33
C THR A 128 6.75 19.36 3.29
N PRO A 129 8.04 19.33 3.72
CA PRO A 129 8.93 20.49 3.69
C PRO A 129 9.16 21.07 2.30
#